data_AF-A0A254RHG7-F1
#
_entry.id   AF-A0A254RHG7-F1
#
_cell.length_a   1.000
_cell.length_b   1.000
_cell.length_c   1.000
_cell.angle_alpha   90.00
_cell.angle_beta   90.00
_cell.angle_gamma   90.00
#
_symmetry.space_group_name_H-M   'P 1'
#
loop_
_entity.id
_entity.type
_entity.pdbx_description
1 polymer ?
#
loop_
_entity_poly.entity_id
_entity_poly.type
_entity_poly.pdbx_seq_one_letter_code
_entity_poly.pdbx_strand_id
1 'polypeptide(L)'
;MKKERVILGVYGHVLAWMACAFLFWGCGDDDSFSPVARDRGYDYAYTTADGLSKTPCNDMREGRDAVIGRDKDHYECRFDRIDSVYIWVGYDDTLTAEGREFKRSESSSSEGSSDSGSSSSIRNSSSSYSSSSYSSSSYSSSSRYSSSSFYLDTAWSFNKSSVGQGSITFTLTSKDELLNPDVEYGVMTDERDGQVYRTVIVGNRVWMAENLNFAGNDDYPLVLERSTCFNFDDDNCALLGRLYSREAAMDNVYCMLGAPCDIGDTLVRGVCPKGWHIPSNDEATALTYAFGDDLDGVRSVKGWGTSYGVGTNTSGFSMPASGCLDFDDYNFKNAGKTGYVWAYIKGSSMRYLIFRGSDHDVIIHSGYTDNIFVSVRCISDDTLNIALSSSSIRSSSSVSSSSSSSLSSSSVGLTSPLTEKGEQFNPDIEYGTMTDPRDGMTYKTVEVNGRTWMAENLNFAGDEDFPLQKQYSLCYEDKDENCELYGRLYSREAAMNSTACAYNTSCSPADPLQGACPTGWHIPSESEATELKDLVSTSFLELLSAKGWGNDTLVVAGEDTYGLSFIGSGYKLGDIFKNMGVNAFMWANIAGNTQRYFGINVEKKEVFVHSGYNSNIIYANVRCVKD
;
A
#
# COMPACT_ATOMS: atom_id res chain seq x y z
N MET A 1 14.60 51.43 -60.20
CA MET A 1 15.47 50.83 -61.25
C MET A 1 14.59 50.45 -62.44
N LYS A 2 15.17 49.86 -63.51
CA LYS A 2 14.55 49.43 -64.79
C LYS A 2 13.15 48.76 -64.60
N LYS A 3 12.12 49.14 -65.38
CA LYS A 3 11.69 48.58 -66.70
C LYS A 3 11.37 47.06 -66.63
N GLU A 4 10.32 46.52 -67.27
CA GLU A 4 9.50 47.00 -68.39
C GLU A 4 8.09 46.34 -68.42
N ARG A 5 7.15 46.81 -69.26
CA ARG A 5 5.88 46.13 -69.59
C ARG A 5 5.82 45.85 -71.10
N VAL A 6 5.43 44.63 -71.48
CA VAL A 6 5.07 44.21 -72.87
C VAL A 6 3.79 43.35 -72.81
N ILE A 7 3.08 43.16 -73.94
CA ILE A 7 1.63 42.90 -74.00
C ILE A 7 1.27 41.87 -75.11
N LEU A 8 0.11 41.19 -74.96
CA LEU A 8 -0.75 40.52 -75.98
C LEU A 8 -0.51 39.05 -76.43
N GLY A 9 -1.63 38.38 -76.82
CA GLY A 9 -1.76 37.02 -77.40
C GLY A 9 -2.01 35.90 -76.37
N VAL A 10 -3.19 35.31 -76.11
CA VAL A 10 -4.54 35.19 -76.75
C VAL A 10 -4.70 34.03 -77.77
N TYR A 11 -5.83 33.29 -77.61
CA TYR A 11 -6.30 32.07 -78.32
C TYR A 11 -5.67 30.72 -77.88
N GLY A 12 -6.44 29.62 -77.76
CA GLY A 12 -7.89 29.49 -77.93
C GLY A 12 -8.48 28.13 -77.48
N HIS A 13 -9.79 28.07 -77.26
CA HIS A 13 -10.54 26.88 -76.81
C HIS A 13 -10.81 25.86 -77.92
N VAL A 14 -10.99 24.58 -77.55
CA VAL A 14 -12.10 23.75 -78.05
C VAL A 14 -12.73 22.96 -76.88
N LEU A 15 -14.05 22.93 -76.82
CA LEU A 15 -14.90 22.17 -75.88
C LEU A 15 -15.94 21.36 -76.69
N ALA A 16 -16.15 20.08 -76.33
CA ALA A 16 -17.39 19.28 -76.54
C ALA A 16 -17.13 17.85 -75.97
N TRP A 17 -17.94 17.24 -75.07
CA TRP A 17 -19.37 16.82 -75.17
C TRP A 17 -19.57 15.67 -76.18
N MET A 18 -20.27 14.54 -75.93
CA MET A 18 -21.10 13.97 -74.83
C MET A 18 -21.21 12.42 -75.05
N ALA A 19 -21.76 11.53 -74.20
CA ALA A 19 -22.09 11.45 -72.76
C ALA A 19 -22.58 10.00 -72.40
N CYS A 20 -22.65 9.67 -71.09
CA CYS A 20 -23.25 8.44 -70.49
C CYS A 20 -22.51 7.10 -70.77
N ALA A 21 -22.42 6.13 -69.85
CA ALA A 21 -23.33 5.77 -68.74
C ALA A 21 -22.62 5.28 -67.43
N PHE A 22 -23.39 4.82 -66.45
CA PHE A 22 -23.02 4.49 -65.06
C PHE A 22 -22.23 3.18 -64.87
N LEU A 23 -21.36 3.09 -63.84
CA LEU A 23 -21.63 2.42 -62.53
C LEU A 23 -20.41 2.39 -61.58
N PHE A 24 -20.65 2.76 -60.30
CA PHE A 24 -19.96 2.56 -59.00
C PHE A 24 -18.47 2.16 -58.80
N TRP A 25 -17.95 2.70 -57.68
CA TRP A 25 -16.75 2.34 -56.89
C TRP A 25 -15.36 2.54 -57.52
N GLY A 26 -14.34 3.02 -56.77
CA GLY A 26 -14.32 3.46 -55.36
C GLY A 26 -13.12 4.36 -55.04
N CYS A 27 -13.12 5.00 -53.87
CA CYS A 27 -12.00 5.83 -53.42
C CYS A 27 -10.77 4.98 -53.06
N GLY A 28 -9.58 5.55 -53.24
CA GLY A 28 -8.34 5.07 -52.63
C GLY A 28 -7.97 6.01 -51.51
N ASP A 29 -8.10 5.56 -50.26
CA ASP A 29 -7.85 6.36 -49.07
C ASP A 29 -6.43 6.08 -48.55
N ASP A 30 -5.52 7.04 -48.70
CA ASP A 30 -4.18 7.02 -48.08
C ASP A 30 -4.24 7.44 -46.59
N ASP A 31 -5.11 6.78 -45.82
CA ASP A 31 -5.31 7.07 -44.39
C ASP A 31 -4.18 6.45 -43.56
N SER A 32 -3.17 7.27 -43.22
CA SER A 32 -2.18 6.95 -42.18
C SER A 32 -2.85 6.99 -40.80
N PHE A 33 -3.31 5.82 -40.32
CA PHE A 33 -3.88 5.69 -38.98
C PHE A 33 -2.91 6.13 -37.88
N SER A 34 -3.46 6.82 -36.87
CA SER A 34 -2.77 7.09 -35.60
C SER A 34 -2.48 5.76 -34.86
N PRO A 35 -1.32 5.61 -34.18
CA PRO A 35 -0.96 4.37 -33.49
C PRO A 35 -1.82 4.05 -32.25
N VAL A 36 -2.66 4.99 -31.79
CA VAL A 36 -3.59 4.82 -30.65
C VAL A 36 -5.03 4.76 -31.16
N ALA A 37 -5.75 3.68 -30.85
CA ALA A 37 -7.10 3.41 -31.38
C ALA A 37 -8.11 3.00 -30.29
N ARG A 38 -8.04 3.65 -29.12
CA ARG A 38 -8.83 3.35 -27.92
C ARG A 38 -10.35 3.28 -28.17
N ASP A 39 -10.88 4.11 -29.07
CA ASP A 39 -12.30 4.13 -29.48
C ASP A 39 -12.83 2.79 -30.03
N ARG A 40 -11.95 1.82 -30.32
CA ARG A 40 -12.29 0.51 -30.89
C ARG A 40 -11.99 -0.67 -29.97
N GLY A 41 -11.50 -0.42 -28.75
CA GLY A 41 -11.29 -1.45 -27.72
C GLY A 41 -9.92 -2.13 -27.73
N TYR A 42 -8.88 -1.50 -28.30
CA TYR A 42 -7.51 -1.99 -28.35
C TYR A 42 -6.54 -0.87 -27.96
N ASP A 43 -5.37 -1.19 -27.40
CA ASP A 43 -4.35 -0.18 -27.08
C ASP A 43 -3.73 0.39 -28.37
N TYR A 44 -3.39 -0.48 -29.31
CA TYR A 44 -2.69 -0.14 -30.55
C TYR A 44 -3.43 -0.60 -31.81
N ALA A 45 -3.30 0.15 -32.91
CA ALA A 45 -3.76 -0.31 -34.23
C ALA A 45 -2.81 0.11 -35.37
N TYR A 46 -2.63 -0.78 -36.33
CA TYR A 46 -1.71 -0.59 -37.46
C TYR A 46 -2.33 -1.02 -38.79
N THR A 47 -2.07 -0.29 -39.87
CA THR A 47 -2.55 -0.66 -41.21
C THR A 47 -1.82 -1.87 -41.80
N THR A 48 -0.60 -2.18 -41.33
CA THR A 48 0.24 -3.28 -41.79
C THR A 48 1.11 -3.83 -40.65
N ALA A 49 1.65 -5.04 -40.82
CA ALA A 49 2.58 -5.64 -39.86
C ALA A 49 3.91 -4.87 -39.70
N ASP A 50 4.27 -4.03 -40.68
CA ASP A 50 5.41 -3.11 -40.59
C ASP A 50 5.12 -1.89 -39.66
N GLY A 51 3.88 -1.74 -39.19
CA GLY A 51 3.56 -0.88 -38.06
C GLY A 51 3.93 -1.55 -36.73
N LEU A 52 3.38 -2.75 -36.48
CA LEU A 52 3.61 -3.48 -35.24
C LEU A 52 5.07 -3.88 -35.03
N SER A 53 5.82 -4.20 -36.09
CA SER A 53 7.25 -4.54 -36.02
C SER A 53 8.13 -3.41 -35.44
N LYS A 54 7.66 -2.15 -35.48
CA LYS A 54 8.34 -0.97 -34.93
C LYS A 54 7.93 -0.68 -33.48
N THR A 55 6.92 -1.39 -32.98
CA THR A 55 6.45 -1.34 -31.58
C THR A 55 6.64 -2.73 -30.95
N PRO A 56 7.88 -3.14 -30.66
CA PRO A 56 8.15 -4.46 -30.10
C PRO A 56 7.44 -4.66 -28.76
N CYS A 57 6.94 -5.87 -28.54
CA CYS A 57 6.44 -6.32 -27.24
C CYS A 57 7.59 -6.34 -26.24
N ASN A 58 7.31 -5.94 -24.99
CA ASN A 58 8.26 -5.86 -23.88
C ASN A 58 7.53 -5.89 -22.54
N ASP A 59 8.28 -5.89 -21.45
CA ASP A 59 7.82 -5.76 -20.06
C ASP A 59 6.83 -4.61 -19.86
N MET A 60 7.07 -3.45 -20.48
CA MET A 60 6.20 -2.29 -20.43
C MET A 60 4.87 -2.45 -21.21
N ARG A 61 4.69 -3.54 -21.97
CA ARG A 61 3.53 -3.80 -22.83
C ARG A 61 2.84 -5.13 -22.58
N GLU A 62 3.25 -5.92 -21.58
CA GLU A 62 2.61 -7.20 -21.27
C GLU A 62 1.11 -7.02 -20.97
N GLY A 63 0.27 -7.88 -21.56
CA GLY A 63 -1.19 -7.81 -21.47
C GLY A 63 -1.86 -6.69 -22.30
N ARG A 64 -1.12 -6.02 -23.21
CA ARG A 64 -1.69 -5.03 -24.14
C ARG A 64 -2.18 -5.66 -25.44
N ASP A 65 -3.23 -5.08 -26.01
CA ASP A 65 -3.83 -5.50 -27.28
C ASP A 65 -3.38 -4.63 -28.46
N ALA A 66 -3.00 -5.27 -29.56
CA ALA A 66 -2.74 -4.64 -30.85
C ALA A 66 -3.55 -5.30 -31.98
N VAL A 67 -4.02 -4.49 -32.93
CA VAL A 67 -4.76 -4.99 -34.12
C VAL A 67 -4.10 -4.54 -35.42
N ILE A 68 -4.03 -5.45 -36.40
CA ILE A 68 -3.45 -5.20 -37.73
C ILE A 68 -4.52 -5.32 -38.83
N GLY A 69 -4.46 -4.41 -39.81
CA GLY A 69 -5.13 -4.55 -41.10
C GLY A 69 -6.65 -4.30 -41.10
N ARG A 70 -7.29 -4.63 -42.22
CA ARG A 70 -8.76 -4.47 -42.40
C ARG A 70 -9.56 -5.62 -41.81
N ASP A 71 -8.99 -6.82 -41.85
CA ASP A 71 -9.64 -8.05 -41.37
C ASP A 71 -9.56 -8.19 -39.83
N LYS A 72 -8.79 -7.30 -39.18
CA LYS A 72 -8.52 -7.22 -37.74
C LYS A 72 -7.80 -8.43 -37.17
N ASP A 73 -6.56 -8.66 -37.61
CA ASP A 73 -5.71 -9.66 -36.98
C ASP A 73 -5.35 -9.15 -35.56
N HIS A 74 -5.81 -9.85 -34.52
CA HIS A 74 -5.63 -9.50 -33.11
C HIS A 74 -4.35 -10.12 -32.53
N TYR A 75 -3.58 -9.33 -31.77
CA TYR A 75 -2.35 -9.74 -31.10
C TYR A 75 -2.31 -9.25 -29.65
N GLU A 76 -1.99 -10.15 -28.72
CA GLU A 76 -1.72 -9.82 -27.31
C GLU A 76 -0.20 -9.88 -27.06
N CYS A 77 0.37 -8.90 -26.35
CA CYS A 77 1.78 -8.91 -25.95
C CYS A 77 1.98 -9.76 -24.68
N ARG A 78 2.77 -10.84 -24.77
CA ARG A 78 2.99 -11.81 -23.69
C ARG A 78 4.48 -12.16 -23.51
N PHE A 79 4.88 -12.53 -22.29
CA PHE A 79 6.18 -13.15 -22.03
C PHE A 79 6.19 -14.64 -22.39
N ASP A 80 7.01 -15.03 -23.38
CA ASP A 80 7.29 -16.45 -23.66
C ASP A 80 8.31 -16.99 -22.65
N ARG A 81 7.91 -18.02 -21.90
CA ARG A 81 8.71 -18.68 -20.87
C ARG A 81 9.72 -19.68 -21.43
N ILE A 82 9.63 -20.05 -22.71
CA ILE A 82 10.55 -20.99 -23.36
C ILE A 82 11.80 -20.23 -23.79
N ASP A 83 11.64 -19.19 -24.60
CA ASP A 83 12.74 -18.38 -25.15
C ASP A 83 13.06 -17.13 -24.30
N SER A 84 12.33 -16.91 -23.19
CA SER A 84 12.52 -15.80 -22.23
C SER A 84 12.43 -14.41 -22.86
N VAL A 85 11.48 -14.24 -23.78
CA VAL A 85 11.33 -13.07 -24.65
C VAL A 85 9.87 -12.62 -24.74
N TYR A 86 9.66 -11.31 -24.90
CA TYR A 86 8.36 -10.72 -25.07
C TYR A 86 7.93 -10.74 -26.55
N ILE A 87 6.77 -11.33 -26.85
CA ILE A 87 6.27 -11.53 -28.21
C ILE A 87 4.81 -11.11 -28.39
N TRP A 88 4.48 -10.68 -29.61
CA TRP A 88 3.09 -10.47 -30.03
C TRP A 88 2.50 -11.80 -30.50
N VAL A 89 1.51 -12.31 -29.75
CA VAL A 89 0.86 -13.60 -29.98
C VAL A 89 -0.50 -13.37 -30.67
N GLY A 90 -0.63 -13.84 -31.91
CA GLY A 90 -1.89 -13.77 -32.64
C GLY A 90 -2.93 -14.75 -32.09
N TYR A 91 -4.21 -14.37 -32.08
CA TYR A 91 -5.31 -15.23 -31.57
C TYR A 91 -5.51 -16.53 -32.37
N ASP A 92 -5.08 -16.57 -33.64
CA ASP A 92 -5.12 -17.76 -34.51
C ASP A 92 -3.77 -18.54 -34.51
N ASP A 93 -3.09 -18.61 -33.35
CA ASP A 93 -1.77 -19.26 -33.14
C ASP A 93 -0.64 -18.76 -34.08
N THR A 94 -0.79 -17.58 -34.69
CA THR A 94 0.24 -16.96 -35.53
C THR A 94 1.24 -16.14 -34.69
N LEU A 95 2.30 -16.83 -34.25
CA LEU A 95 3.42 -16.22 -33.53
C LEU A 95 4.24 -15.28 -34.43
N THR A 96 4.60 -14.09 -33.91
CA THR A 96 5.56 -13.18 -34.57
C THR A 96 6.78 -12.89 -33.71
N ALA A 97 7.70 -13.86 -33.66
CA ALA A 97 9.05 -13.68 -33.12
C ALA A 97 9.98 -13.11 -34.21
N GLU A 98 10.27 -11.81 -34.10
CA GLU A 98 11.06 -10.99 -35.04
C GLU A 98 10.50 -10.86 -36.48
N GLY A 99 10.76 -9.71 -37.11
CA GLY A 99 10.11 -9.37 -38.39
C GLY A 99 10.72 -10.07 -39.61
N ARG A 100 10.05 -11.11 -40.16
CA ARG A 100 10.15 -11.44 -41.60
C ARG A 100 9.00 -12.28 -42.18
N GLU A 101 8.37 -11.71 -43.23
CA GLU A 101 7.49 -12.29 -44.26
C GLU A 101 6.42 -13.35 -43.89
N PHE A 102 5.17 -12.90 -43.91
CA PHE A 102 3.98 -13.73 -44.14
C PHE A 102 3.93 -14.23 -45.60
N LYS A 103 3.57 -15.50 -45.83
CA LYS A 103 3.26 -16.01 -47.19
C LYS A 103 1.86 -16.63 -47.26
N ARG A 104 0.93 -15.82 -47.76
CA ARG A 104 -0.41 -16.23 -48.19
C ARG A 104 -0.31 -17.12 -49.44
N SER A 105 -0.95 -18.28 -49.42
CA SER A 105 -1.27 -19.06 -50.63
C SER A 105 -2.76 -19.40 -50.60
N GLU A 106 -3.51 -18.94 -51.61
CA GLU A 106 -4.96 -19.03 -51.61
C GLU A 106 -5.51 -20.32 -52.21
N SER A 107 -6.70 -20.69 -51.72
CA SER A 107 -7.79 -21.36 -52.46
C SER A 107 -7.86 -22.88 -52.60
N SER A 108 -9.12 -23.34 -52.56
CA SER A 108 -9.72 -24.56 -53.14
C SER A 108 -9.65 -25.90 -52.37
N SER A 109 -10.86 -26.39 -52.02
CA SER A 109 -11.40 -27.77 -52.13
C SER A 109 -10.45 -28.99 -52.02
N SER A 110 -10.79 -30.09 -51.32
CA SER A 110 -12.09 -30.78 -51.34
C SER A 110 -12.26 -31.85 -50.22
N GLU A 111 -13.38 -32.58 -50.28
CA GLU A 111 -13.76 -33.80 -49.54
C GLU A 111 -12.64 -34.86 -49.37
N GLY A 112 -12.67 -35.66 -48.29
CA GLY A 112 -11.75 -36.81 -48.09
C GLY A 112 -11.90 -37.57 -46.77
N SER A 113 -12.75 -38.60 -46.74
CA SER A 113 -13.14 -39.41 -45.56
C SER A 113 -12.07 -40.36 -44.98
N SER A 114 -12.35 -40.89 -43.76
CA SER A 114 -11.95 -42.23 -43.24
C SER A 114 -10.48 -42.41 -42.74
N ASP A 115 -10.15 -43.27 -41.75
CA ASP A 115 -10.95 -43.99 -40.74
C ASP A 115 -10.08 -44.46 -39.54
N SER A 116 -10.72 -44.98 -38.49
CA SER A 116 -10.20 -45.87 -37.43
C SER A 116 -9.16 -45.33 -36.42
N GLY A 117 -9.22 -45.68 -35.12
CA GLY A 117 -10.31 -46.35 -34.40
C GLY A 117 -9.91 -46.97 -33.05
N SER A 118 -10.87 -47.04 -32.11
CA SER A 118 -10.85 -47.85 -30.85
C SER A 118 -9.80 -47.42 -29.77
N SER A 119 -9.93 -47.67 -28.46
CA SER A 119 -11.02 -48.06 -27.51
C SER A 119 -10.37 -48.17 -26.09
N SER A 120 -10.99 -48.02 -24.90
CA SER A 120 -12.31 -47.57 -24.38
C SER A 120 -12.15 -47.41 -22.82
N SER A 121 -13.12 -47.24 -21.90
CA SER A 121 -14.60 -47.31 -21.91
C SER A 121 -15.26 -46.56 -20.73
N ILE A 122 -16.40 -45.92 -21.00
CA ILE A 122 -17.65 -45.79 -20.21
C ILE A 122 -17.58 -46.03 -18.67
N ARG A 123 -18.01 -45.02 -17.89
CA ARG A 123 -19.17 -45.13 -16.96
C ARG A 123 -19.73 -43.76 -16.52
N ASN A 124 -21.02 -43.54 -16.80
CA ASN A 124 -21.83 -42.44 -16.25
C ASN A 124 -22.38 -42.78 -14.86
N SER A 125 -22.63 -41.75 -14.04
CA SER A 125 -23.73 -41.74 -13.06
C SER A 125 -24.27 -40.33 -12.81
N SER A 126 -25.50 -40.12 -13.28
CA SER A 126 -26.48 -39.08 -12.88
C SER A 126 -26.93 -39.24 -11.41
N SER A 127 -27.56 -38.27 -10.72
CA SER A 127 -27.87 -36.85 -11.00
C SER A 127 -28.49 -36.16 -9.75
N SER A 128 -28.53 -34.83 -9.75
CA SER A 128 -29.60 -33.95 -9.23
C SER A 128 -30.28 -34.24 -7.86
N TYR A 129 -30.23 -33.24 -6.97
CA TYR A 129 -31.38 -32.88 -6.13
C TYR A 129 -31.73 -31.40 -6.32
N SER A 130 -33.03 -31.09 -6.33
CA SER A 130 -33.54 -29.78 -6.74
C SER A 130 -34.15 -29.00 -5.58
N SER A 131 -33.87 -27.69 -5.58
CA SER A 131 -34.77 -26.58 -5.20
C SER A 131 -35.78 -26.77 -4.05
N SER A 132 -35.69 -25.87 -3.06
CA SER A 132 -36.89 -25.16 -2.59
C SER A 132 -36.56 -23.68 -2.38
N SER A 133 -37.52 -22.81 -2.69
CA SER A 133 -37.40 -21.36 -2.57
C SER A 133 -38.53 -20.82 -1.69
N TYR A 134 -38.24 -19.77 -0.92
CA TYR A 134 -39.26 -18.99 -0.23
C TYR A 134 -39.01 -17.50 -0.45
N SER A 135 -40.07 -16.81 -0.88
CA SER A 135 -40.04 -15.41 -1.28
C SER A 135 -40.44 -14.48 -0.13
N SER A 136 -39.86 -13.28 -0.09
CA SER A 136 -40.40 -12.16 0.67
C SER A 136 -40.28 -10.84 -0.11
N SER A 137 -41.41 -10.46 -0.72
CA SER A 137 -41.87 -9.08 -0.98
C SER A 137 -40.83 -7.99 -1.30
N SER A 138 -40.79 -7.57 -2.55
CA SER A 138 -40.20 -6.30 -2.98
C SER A 138 -41.04 -5.09 -2.55
N TYR A 139 -40.38 -3.95 -2.35
CA TYR A 139 -40.96 -2.62 -2.54
C TYR A 139 -40.07 -1.84 -3.49
N SER A 140 -40.56 -1.58 -4.71
CA SER A 140 -39.83 -0.83 -5.73
C SER A 140 -40.29 0.63 -5.76
N SER A 141 -39.33 1.55 -5.70
CA SER A 141 -39.45 2.90 -6.27
C SER A 141 -38.31 3.09 -7.26
N SER A 142 -38.63 3.10 -8.56
CA SER A 142 -37.67 2.81 -9.64
C SER A 142 -37.35 4.02 -10.52
N SER A 143 -36.07 4.24 -10.81
CA SER A 143 -35.61 5.16 -11.86
C SER A 143 -34.45 4.56 -12.68
N ARG A 144 -34.75 3.52 -13.47
CA ARG A 144 -34.03 3.10 -14.69
C ARG A 144 -32.50 3.31 -14.74
N TYR A 145 -31.74 2.29 -14.35
CA TYR A 145 -30.57 1.91 -15.15
C TYR A 145 -31.03 0.88 -16.18
N SER A 146 -30.90 1.21 -17.46
CA SER A 146 -31.14 0.29 -18.57
C SER A 146 -29.78 -0.19 -19.07
N SER A 147 -29.61 -1.50 -19.23
CA SER A 147 -28.37 -2.06 -19.77
C SER A 147 -28.22 -1.68 -21.24
N SER A 148 -27.33 -0.73 -21.53
CA SER A 148 -26.91 -0.38 -22.88
C SER A 148 -25.43 0.01 -22.87
N SER A 149 -24.67 -0.61 -23.77
CA SER A 149 -23.27 -0.32 -24.13
C SER A 149 -22.74 1.04 -23.67
N PHE A 150 -21.74 1.03 -22.77
CA PHE A 150 -20.90 2.21 -22.54
C PHE A 150 -20.12 2.52 -23.82
N TYR A 151 -20.55 3.57 -24.53
CA TYR A 151 -19.71 4.23 -25.51
C TYR A 151 -18.71 5.11 -24.76
N LEU A 152 -17.42 4.87 -25.00
CA LEU A 152 -16.37 5.80 -24.62
C LEU A 152 -16.38 6.97 -25.61
N ASP A 153 -17.10 8.04 -25.25
CA ASP A 153 -16.97 9.35 -25.87
C ASP A 153 -16.65 10.39 -24.80
N THR A 154 -15.36 10.60 -24.56
CA THR A 154 -14.82 11.83 -23.97
C THR A 154 -13.29 11.88 -24.12
N ALA A 155 -12.83 12.37 -25.27
CA ALA A 155 -11.55 13.07 -25.29
C ALA A 155 -11.60 14.20 -24.24
N TRP A 156 -10.53 14.43 -23.50
CA TRP A 156 -10.47 15.38 -22.37
C TRP A 156 -10.55 16.85 -22.82
N SER A 157 -11.75 17.24 -23.22
CA SER A 157 -12.08 18.48 -23.95
C SER A 157 -13.09 19.35 -23.19
N PHE A 158 -13.08 19.26 -21.86
CA PHE A 158 -13.83 20.19 -21.02
C PHE A 158 -13.29 21.61 -21.20
N ASN A 159 -14.17 22.61 -21.15
CA ASN A 159 -13.72 23.99 -21.29
C ASN A 159 -13.05 24.47 -19.99
N LYS A 160 -11.74 24.72 -20.02
CA LYS A 160 -11.01 25.31 -18.89
C LYS A 160 -11.65 26.61 -18.37
N SER A 161 -12.33 27.38 -19.22
CA SER A 161 -13.01 28.62 -18.81
C SER A 161 -14.34 28.43 -18.10
N SER A 162 -14.83 27.19 -17.92
CA SER A 162 -16.01 26.89 -17.08
C SER A 162 -15.65 26.31 -15.71
N VAL A 163 -14.37 26.07 -15.42
CA VAL A 163 -13.89 25.69 -14.08
C VAL A 163 -13.55 26.95 -13.27
N GLY A 164 -14.17 27.06 -12.09
CA GLY A 164 -13.97 28.19 -11.18
C GLY A 164 -12.60 28.19 -10.52
N GLN A 165 -12.05 29.40 -10.37
CA GLN A 165 -10.69 29.64 -9.91
C GLN A 165 -10.61 29.67 -8.38
N GLY A 166 -9.64 28.96 -7.81
CA GLY A 166 -9.38 28.90 -6.39
C GLY A 166 -8.52 30.07 -5.90
N SER A 167 -8.68 30.46 -4.63
CA SER A 167 -7.86 31.50 -4.02
C SER A 167 -6.64 30.90 -3.32
N ILE A 168 -5.45 31.28 -3.80
CA ILE A 168 -4.18 31.04 -3.10
C ILE A 168 -4.00 32.16 -2.06
N THR A 169 -3.68 31.79 -0.82
CA THR A 169 -3.65 32.71 0.35
C THR A 169 -2.25 32.94 0.92
N PHE A 170 -1.22 32.50 0.20
CA PHE A 170 0.19 32.62 0.55
C PHE A 170 1.00 33.14 -0.66
N THR A 171 2.31 33.27 -0.50
CA THR A 171 3.23 33.62 -1.60
C THR A 171 4.48 32.74 -1.52
N LEU A 172 4.91 32.22 -2.67
CA LEU A 172 6.15 31.48 -2.88
C LEU A 172 6.85 32.04 -4.11
N THR A 173 8.17 31.93 -4.17
CA THR A 173 9.02 32.31 -5.31
C THR A 173 9.96 31.18 -5.75
N SER A 174 10.20 30.19 -4.89
CA SER A 174 10.72 28.86 -5.25
C SER A 174 9.99 27.76 -4.48
N LYS A 175 9.95 26.55 -5.05
CA LYS A 175 9.54 25.32 -4.34
C LYS A 175 10.45 24.99 -3.14
N ASP A 176 11.72 25.41 -3.18
CA ASP A 176 12.64 25.25 -2.03
C ASP A 176 12.13 25.97 -0.76
N GLU A 177 11.26 26.98 -0.89
CA GLU A 177 10.66 27.68 0.27
C GLU A 177 9.61 26.85 1.03
N LEU A 178 9.29 25.64 0.57
CA LEU A 178 8.49 24.65 1.30
C LEU A 178 9.35 23.84 2.30
N LEU A 179 10.64 23.72 2.04
CA LEU A 179 11.58 22.84 2.75
C LEU A 179 12.04 23.45 4.07
N ASN A 180 12.33 22.59 5.05
CA ASN A 180 13.02 22.99 6.29
C ASN A 180 14.53 23.12 6.05
N PRO A 181 15.18 24.30 6.22
CA PRO A 181 16.63 24.43 6.04
C PRO A 181 17.46 23.63 7.05
N ASP A 182 16.87 23.22 8.18
CA ASP A 182 17.54 22.45 9.23
C ASP A 182 17.46 20.92 9.03
N VAL A 183 16.83 20.45 7.95
CA VAL A 183 16.73 19.01 7.59
C VAL A 183 17.67 18.68 6.42
N GLU A 184 18.39 17.55 6.53
CA GLU A 184 19.18 17.00 5.43
C GLU A 184 18.26 16.20 4.46
N TYR A 185 18.15 16.67 3.22
CA TYR A 185 17.38 16.01 2.16
C TYR A 185 18.26 15.20 1.24
N GLY A 186 17.80 14.01 0.90
CA GLY A 186 18.22 13.33 -0.32
C GLY A 186 17.71 14.06 -1.57
N VAL A 187 18.15 13.58 -2.74
CA VAL A 187 17.66 14.02 -4.04
C VAL A 187 17.40 12.82 -4.93
N MET A 188 16.38 12.92 -5.78
CA MET A 188 16.21 12.05 -6.94
C MET A 188 15.93 12.91 -8.18
N THR A 189 16.23 12.37 -9.36
CA THR A 189 15.93 13.00 -10.65
C THR A 189 14.98 12.09 -11.42
N ASP A 190 13.89 12.64 -11.93
CA ASP A 190 13.00 11.93 -12.83
C ASP A 190 13.59 11.96 -14.25
N GLU A 191 14.02 10.80 -14.76
CA GLU A 191 14.65 10.68 -16.09
C GLU A 191 13.69 11.03 -17.24
N ARG A 192 12.38 11.13 -16.99
CA ARG A 192 11.35 11.36 -18.01
C ARG A 192 11.16 12.83 -18.38
N ASP A 193 11.47 13.75 -17.47
CA ASP A 193 11.37 15.20 -17.67
C ASP A 193 12.58 16.01 -17.15
N GLY A 194 13.51 15.37 -16.44
CA GLY A 194 14.69 15.99 -15.86
C GLY A 194 14.45 16.77 -14.56
N GLN A 195 13.24 16.72 -13.98
CA GLN A 195 12.96 17.42 -12.72
C GLN A 195 13.66 16.72 -11.54
N VAL A 196 14.26 17.54 -10.68
CA VAL A 196 14.92 17.10 -9.45
C VAL A 196 13.98 17.34 -8.26
N TYR A 197 13.74 16.29 -7.49
CA TYR A 197 12.88 16.30 -6.32
C TYR A 197 13.71 16.01 -5.06
N ARG A 198 13.45 16.73 -3.97
CA ARG A 198 13.96 16.39 -2.65
C ARG A 198 13.31 15.10 -2.15
N THR A 199 14.09 14.32 -1.41
CA THR A 199 13.64 13.09 -0.77
C THR A 199 14.00 13.09 0.71
N VAL A 200 13.20 12.38 1.51
CA VAL A 200 13.37 12.27 2.96
C VAL A 200 13.03 10.85 3.41
N ILE A 201 13.63 10.40 4.50
CA ILE A 201 13.36 9.08 5.08
C ILE A 201 12.23 9.21 6.10
N VAL A 202 11.14 8.47 5.92
CA VAL A 202 10.06 8.35 6.90
C VAL A 202 9.75 6.86 7.09
N GLY A 203 9.84 6.38 8.33
CA GLY A 203 9.92 4.94 8.59
C GLY A 203 11.24 4.36 8.02
N ASN A 204 11.15 3.19 7.39
CA ASN A 204 12.23 2.56 6.62
C ASN A 204 12.16 2.88 5.11
N ARG A 205 11.38 3.88 4.69
CA ARG A 205 11.10 4.20 3.28
C ARG A 205 11.64 5.57 2.92
N VAL A 206 12.14 5.70 1.69
CA VAL A 206 12.48 6.99 1.09
C VAL A 206 11.23 7.55 0.39
N TRP A 207 10.77 8.71 0.82
CA TRP A 207 9.61 9.42 0.26
C TRP A 207 10.07 10.66 -0.51
N MET A 208 9.29 11.07 -1.51
CA MET A 208 9.40 12.43 -2.06
C MET A 208 8.94 13.45 -1.01
N ALA A 209 9.84 14.38 -0.68
CA ALA A 209 9.54 15.55 0.15
C ALA A 209 8.83 16.67 -0.65
N GLU A 210 8.69 16.49 -1.96
CA GLU A 210 7.96 17.40 -2.86
C GLU A 210 6.82 16.67 -3.58
N ASN A 211 5.81 17.42 -4.02
CA ASN A 211 4.76 16.87 -4.89
C ASN A 211 5.33 16.64 -6.31
N LEU A 212 4.96 15.52 -6.94
CA LEU A 212 5.32 15.21 -8.32
C LEU A 212 4.78 16.28 -9.29
N ASN A 213 5.57 16.65 -10.28
CA ASN A 213 5.22 17.64 -11.31
C ASN A 213 5.40 17.10 -12.75
N PHE A 214 5.53 15.78 -12.93
CA PHE A 214 5.62 15.16 -14.25
C PHE A 214 4.35 15.41 -15.06
N ALA A 215 4.48 16.12 -16.18
CA ALA A 215 3.35 16.61 -16.97
C ALA A 215 2.74 15.56 -17.93
N GLY A 216 3.37 14.40 -18.07
CA GLY A 216 3.09 13.45 -19.15
C GLY A 216 3.80 13.81 -20.46
N ASN A 217 3.83 12.86 -21.40
CA ASN A 217 4.38 12.98 -22.74
C ASN A 217 3.71 11.93 -23.66
N ASP A 218 4.23 11.72 -24.87
CA ASP A 218 3.65 10.77 -25.84
C ASP A 218 3.63 9.30 -25.36
N ASP A 219 4.56 8.89 -24.47
CA ASP A 219 4.57 7.57 -23.84
C ASP A 219 3.58 7.47 -22.65
N TYR A 220 3.19 8.61 -22.06
CA TYR A 220 2.29 8.73 -20.91
C TYR A 220 1.04 9.57 -21.23
N PRO A 221 0.21 9.18 -22.23
CA PRO A 221 -0.89 10.02 -22.72
C PRO A 221 -2.02 10.21 -21.69
N LEU A 222 -2.25 9.24 -20.79
CA LEU A 222 -3.20 9.41 -19.68
C LEU A 222 -2.79 10.55 -18.74
N VAL A 223 -1.50 10.67 -18.47
CA VAL A 223 -0.93 11.73 -17.63
C VAL A 223 -0.96 13.07 -18.36
N LEU A 224 -0.63 13.07 -19.66
CA LEU A 224 -0.60 14.26 -20.52
C LEU A 224 -1.99 14.91 -20.64
N GLU A 225 -3.03 14.10 -20.84
CA GLU A 225 -4.40 14.58 -20.87
C GLU A 225 -4.91 14.92 -19.46
N ARG A 226 -4.82 13.97 -18.52
CA ARG A 226 -5.62 13.96 -17.28
C ARG A 226 -4.81 14.34 -16.04
N SER A 227 -3.90 15.31 -16.22
CA SER A 227 -3.22 16.06 -15.16
C SER A 227 -3.38 17.57 -15.35
N THR A 228 -3.21 18.35 -14.29
CA THR A 228 -3.42 19.79 -14.35
C THR A 228 -2.73 20.56 -13.23
N CYS A 229 -2.41 21.83 -13.49
CA CYS A 229 -1.87 22.75 -12.49
C CYS A 229 -3.00 23.46 -11.75
N PHE A 230 -2.78 23.86 -10.50
CA PHE A 230 -3.78 24.66 -9.77
C PHE A 230 -4.08 25.95 -10.55
N ASN A 231 -5.38 26.27 -10.73
CA ASN A 231 -5.87 27.37 -11.58
C ASN A 231 -5.49 27.30 -13.08
N PHE A 232 -5.00 26.15 -13.57
CA PHE A 232 -4.41 25.98 -14.91
C PHE A 232 -3.17 26.84 -15.20
N ASP A 233 -2.46 27.23 -14.15
CA ASP A 233 -1.30 28.11 -14.21
C ASP A 233 -0.03 27.30 -13.93
N ASP A 234 0.90 27.26 -14.90
CA ASP A 234 2.10 26.42 -14.84
C ASP A 234 3.09 26.88 -13.75
N ASP A 235 3.05 28.14 -13.32
CA ASP A 235 3.84 28.63 -12.17
C ASP A 235 3.38 27.93 -10.87
N ASN A 236 2.08 27.64 -10.72
CA ASN A 236 1.58 26.88 -9.57
C ASN A 236 2.03 25.41 -9.62
N CYS A 237 2.17 24.81 -10.81
CA CYS A 237 2.79 23.49 -10.96
C CYS A 237 4.26 23.50 -10.49
N ALA A 238 5.03 24.51 -10.91
CA ALA A 238 6.45 24.64 -10.53
C ALA A 238 6.65 24.88 -9.01
N LEU A 239 5.67 25.47 -8.32
CA LEU A 239 5.73 25.81 -6.89
C LEU A 239 5.09 24.77 -5.95
N LEU A 240 4.04 24.07 -6.39
CA LEU A 240 3.20 23.20 -5.54
C LEU A 240 3.10 21.75 -6.06
N GLY A 241 3.72 21.44 -7.19
CA GLY A 241 3.51 20.21 -7.94
C GLY A 241 2.16 20.18 -8.66
N ARG A 242 1.93 19.09 -9.37
CA ARG A 242 0.80 18.89 -10.28
C ARG A 242 -0.33 18.12 -9.59
N LEU A 243 -1.55 18.31 -10.10
CA LEU A 243 -2.74 17.57 -9.68
C LEU A 243 -3.10 16.53 -10.76
N TYR A 244 -3.39 15.30 -10.36
CA TYR A 244 -3.66 14.17 -11.24
C TYR A 244 -5.04 13.60 -10.90
N SER A 245 -5.78 13.08 -11.89
CA SER A 245 -6.93 12.22 -11.60
C SER A 245 -6.48 10.82 -11.14
N ARG A 246 -7.42 9.98 -10.72
CA ARG A 246 -7.15 8.58 -10.34
C ARG A 246 -6.51 7.78 -11.47
N GLU A 247 -7.09 7.79 -12.66
CA GLU A 247 -6.55 7.08 -13.84
C GLU A 247 -5.20 7.65 -14.33
N ALA A 248 -4.91 8.93 -14.11
CA ALA A 248 -3.60 9.50 -14.40
C ALA A 248 -2.57 9.12 -13.34
N ALA A 249 -2.90 9.21 -12.06
CA ALA A 249 -2.01 8.84 -10.96
C ALA A 249 -1.64 7.36 -10.98
N MET A 250 -2.61 6.49 -11.31
CA MET A 250 -2.39 5.05 -11.48
C MET A 250 -1.89 4.66 -12.88
N ASP A 251 -1.74 5.63 -13.80
CA ASP A 251 -1.32 5.45 -15.21
C ASP A 251 -2.08 4.32 -15.94
N ASN A 252 -3.38 4.16 -15.64
CA ASN A 252 -4.15 3.01 -16.10
C ASN A 252 -5.64 3.35 -16.34
N VAL A 253 -6.12 3.00 -17.53
CA VAL A 253 -7.50 3.20 -17.99
C VAL A 253 -8.54 2.46 -17.14
N TYR A 254 -8.20 1.29 -16.58
CA TYR A 254 -9.11 0.53 -15.70
C TYR A 254 -9.39 1.24 -14.37
N CYS A 255 -8.55 2.21 -13.98
CA CYS A 255 -8.71 2.98 -12.75
C CYS A 255 -9.59 4.23 -12.91
N MET A 256 -10.20 4.44 -14.09
CA MET A 256 -11.16 5.52 -14.34
C MET A 256 -12.31 5.54 -13.34
N LEU A 257 -12.88 6.73 -13.13
CA LEU A 257 -14.01 6.95 -12.22
C LEU A 257 -15.16 5.97 -12.49
N GLY A 258 -15.66 5.32 -11.44
CA GLY A 258 -16.71 4.31 -11.51
C GLY A 258 -16.25 2.88 -11.83
N ALA A 259 -14.99 2.66 -12.21
CA ALA A 259 -14.41 1.33 -12.46
C ALA A 259 -13.56 0.83 -11.27
N PRO A 260 -13.52 -0.50 -11.02
CA PRO A 260 -12.60 -1.10 -10.05
C PRO A 260 -11.15 -1.05 -10.57
N CYS A 261 -10.25 -0.49 -9.76
CA CYS A 261 -8.84 -0.33 -10.09
C CYS A 261 -8.06 -1.57 -9.61
N ASP A 262 -8.31 -2.72 -10.23
CA ASP A 262 -7.76 -4.02 -9.82
C ASP A 262 -6.44 -4.33 -10.56
N ILE A 263 -5.49 -3.39 -10.52
CA ILE A 263 -4.29 -3.37 -11.38
C ILE A 263 -3.02 -3.93 -10.73
N GLY A 264 -3.11 -4.39 -9.48
CA GLY A 264 -2.03 -4.97 -8.70
C GLY A 264 -2.49 -5.31 -7.28
N ASP A 265 -1.81 -6.23 -6.60
CA ASP A 265 -2.21 -6.67 -5.25
C ASP A 265 -1.61 -5.81 -4.11
N THR A 266 -0.46 -5.16 -4.32
CA THR A 266 0.15 -4.24 -3.32
C THR A 266 0.81 -3.00 -3.95
N LEU A 267 1.93 -3.17 -4.68
CA LEU A 267 2.65 -2.06 -5.31
C LEU A 267 2.09 -1.68 -6.68
N VAL A 268 1.88 -0.38 -6.90
CA VAL A 268 1.47 0.20 -8.19
C VAL A 268 2.40 1.37 -8.53
N ARG A 269 3.26 1.21 -9.56
CA ARG A 269 4.14 2.29 -10.02
C ARG A 269 3.32 3.54 -10.42
N GLY A 270 2.27 3.35 -11.21
CA GLY A 270 1.47 4.43 -11.76
C GLY A 270 2.33 5.48 -12.47
N VAL A 271 2.03 6.76 -12.20
CA VAL A 271 2.74 7.92 -12.73
C VAL A 271 4.13 8.14 -12.11
N CYS A 272 4.54 7.37 -11.09
CA CYS A 272 5.86 7.53 -10.48
C CYS A 272 7.02 7.09 -11.40
N PRO A 273 8.23 7.65 -11.23
CA PRO A 273 9.41 7.25 -11.98
C PRO A 273 9.84 5.81 -11.64
N LYS A 274 10.73 5.22 -12.45
CA LYS A 274 11.25 3.86 -12.20
C LYS A 274 12.00 3.80 -10.87
N GLY A 275 11.76 2.77 -10.06
CA GLY A 275 12.29 2.66 -8.69
C GLY A 275 11.41 3.36 -7.64
N TRP A 276 10.22 3.80 -8.04
CA TRP A 276 9.25 4.51 -7.20
C TRP A 276 7.81 4.13 -7.55
N HIS A 277 6.92 4.16 -6.55
CA HIS A 277 5.50 3.82 -6.70
C HIS A 277 4.56 4.81 -6.02
N ILE A 278 3.27 4.72 -6.37
CA ILE A 278 2.18 5.35 -5.62
C ILE A 278 2.08 4.64 -4.26
N PRO A 279 1.99 5.37 -3.13
CA PRO A 279 1.89 4.76 -1.81
C PRO A 279 0.76 3.74 -1.75
N SER A 280 1.08 2.51 -1.33
CA SER A 280 0.05 1.50 -1.06
C SER A 280 -0.86 1.95 0.09
N ASN A 281 -1.99 1.25 0.28
CA ASN A 281 -2.86 1.46 1.42
C ASN A 281 -2.08 1.44 2.75
N ASP A 282 -1.20 0.46 2.89
CA ASP A 282 -0.56 0.14 4.16
C ASP A 282 0.59 1.10 4.43
N GLU A 283 1.30 1.57 3.38
CA GLU A 283 2.30 2.64 3.49
C GLU A 283 1.68 4.01 3.73
N ALA A 284 0.51 4.31 3.14
CA ALA A 284 -0.26 5.51 3.48
C ALA A 284 -0.73 5.47 4.95
N THR A 285 -1.07 4.29 5.47
CA THR A 285 -1.47 4.09 6.88
C THR A 285 -0.25 4.16 7.82
N ALA A 286 0.89 3.60 7.42
CA ALA A 286 2.16 3.75 8.14
C ALA A 286 2.60 5.22 8.20
N LEU A 287 2.38 6.00 7.14
CA LEU A 287 2.70 7.42 7.09
C LEU A 287 1.89 8.22 8.12
N THR A 288 0.57 8.02 8.23
CA THR A 288 -0.23 8.68 9.27
C THR A 288 0.13 8.19 10.67
N TYR A 289 0.50 6.91 10.84
CA TYR A 289 1.00 6.41 12.12
C TYR A 289 2.35 7.00 12.53
N ALA A 290 3.28 7.21 11.59
CA ALA A 290 4.61 7.79 11.84
C ALA A 290 4.57 9.29 12.17
N PHE A 291 3.54 10.01 11.69
CA PHE A 291 3.31 11.41 12.02
C PHE A 291 2.49 11.60 13.31
N GLY A 292 1.57 10.69 13.63
CA GLY A 292 0.69 10.81 14.77
C GLY A 292 -0.13 12.10 14.71
N ASP A 293 -0.11 12.87 15.80
CA ASP A 293 -0.84 14.14 15.91
C ASP A 293 0.03 15.38 15.58
N ASP A 294 1.32 15.19 15.22
CA ASP A 294 2.22 16.30 14.86
C ASP A 294 2.06 16.73 13.39
N LEU A 295 0.91 17.32 13.05
CA LEU A 295 0.72 17.91 11.71
C LEU A 295 1.75 19.02 11.45
N ASP A 296 2.16 19.78 12.46
CA ASP A 296 3.09 20.92 12.30
C ASP A 296 4.47 20.46 11.82
N GLY A 297 4.95 19.33 12.34
CA GLY A 297 6.17 18.66 11.88
C GLY A 297 6.11 18.11 10.46
N VAL A 298 4.93 18.00 9.87
CA VAL A 298 4.69 17.42 8.51
C VAL A 298 4.45 18.50 7.47
N ARG A 299 3.81 19.60 7.86
CA ARG A 299 3.52 20.74 6.99
C ARG A 299 4.79 21.46 6.57
N SER A 300 4.89 21.79 5.29
CA SER A 300 5.93 22.67 4.76
C SER A 300 5.97 24.02 5.46
N VAL A 301 7.16 24.63 5.53
CA VAL A 301 7.39 25.89 6.28
C VAL A 301 6.66 27.11 5.65
N LYS A 302 6.23 26.99 4.39
CA LYS A 302 5.30 27.88 3.69
C LYS A 302 4.29 27.06 2.88
N GLY A 303 3.46 27.70 2.06
CA GLY A 303 2.40 27.02 1.29
C GLY A 303 1.12 26.75 2.09
N TRP A 304 0.97 27.36 3.26
CA TRP A 304 -0.21 27.32 4.12
C TRP A 304 -0.70 28.75 4.41
N GLY A 305 -2.01 28.93 4.54
CA GLY A 305 -2.64 30.22 4.82
C GLY A 305 -2.37 30.68 6.26
N THR A 306 -2.21 31.99 6.45
CA THR A 306 -1.74 32.60 7.72
C THR A 306 -2.64 32.34 8.94
N SER A 307 -3.86 31.86 8.74
CA SER A 307 -4.79 31.44 9.81
C SER A 307 -4.43 30.12 10.49
N TYR A 308 -3.50 29.33 9.92
CA TYR A 308 -3.20 27.97 10.36
C TYR A 308 -1.81 27.81 10.98
N GLY A 309 -1.18 28.90 11.43
CA GLY A 309 0.20 28.86 11.94
C GLY A 309 1.25 28.64 10.84
N VAL A 310 2.43 28.17 11.24
CA VAL A 310 3.58 27.87 10.37
C VAL A 310 3.97 26.42 10.61
N GLY A 311 4.10 25.62 9.54
CA GLY A 311 4.64 24.27 9.66
C GLY A 311 6.09 24.31 10.14
N THR A 312 6.42 23.54 11.17
CA THR A 312 7.80 23.41 11.66
C THR A 312 8.60 22.48 10.76
N ASN A 313 7.93 21.56 10.05
CA ASN A 313 8.53 20.66 9.06
C ASN A 313 9.73 19.86 9.62
N THR A 314 9.63 19.42 10.88
CA THR A 314 10.65 18.64 11.60
C THR A 314 10.83 17.24 11.02
N SER A 315 9.78 16.64 10.43
CA SER A 315 9.86 15.37 9.70
C SER A 315 10.56 15.49 8.34
N GLY A 316 10.74 16.71 7.84
CA GLY A 316 11.16 16.97 6.46
C GLY A 316 10.15 16.59 5.38
N PHE A 317 8.99 16.01 5.70
CA PHE A 317 8.01 15.60 4.69
C PHE A 317 7.49 16.80 3.88
N SER A 318 7.56 18.03 4.39
CA SER A 318 7.38 19.27 3.61
C SER A 318 6.07 19.31 2.81
N MET A 319 4.93 18.90 3.40
CA MET A 319 3.66 18.86 2.68
C MET A 319 3.03 20.26 2.51
N PRO A 320 2.83 20.78 1.29
CA PRO A 320 2.10 22.03 1.06
C PRO A 320 0.59 21.80 1.05
N ALA A 321 -0.19 22.85 1.35
CA ALA A 321 -1.60 22.86 1.04
C ALA A 321 -1.84 23.21 -0.45
N SER A 322 -1.49 22.26 -1.34
CA SER A 322 -1.70 22.37 -2.79
C SER A 322 -3.18 22.44 -3.19
N GLY A 323 -4.10 22.07 -2.31
CA GLY A 323 -5.53 22.01 -2.61
C GLY A 323 -5.87 20.90 -3.60
N CYS A 324 -7.01 21.05 -4.28
CA CYS A 324 -7.49 20.11 -5.28
C CYS A 324 -8.25 20.83 -6.40
N LEU A 325 -8.46 20.14 -7.53
CA LEU A 325 -9.59 20.43 -8.42
C LEU A 325 -10.68 19.41 -8.12
N ASP A 326 -11.84 19.92 -7.73
CA ASP A 326 -13.07 19.15 -7.59
C ASP A 326 -13.86 19.31 -8.90
N PHE A 327 -14.02 18.21 -9.63
CA PHE A 327 -14.57 18.23 -10.98
C PHE A 327 -16.10 18.03 -11.00
N ASP A 328 -16.72 17.59 -9.91
CA ASP A 328 -18.18 17.53 -9.79
C ASP A 328 -18.76 18.92 -9.52
N ASP A 329 -18.10 19.70 -8.66
CA ASP A 329 -18.39 21.12 -8.45
C ASP A 329 -17.71 22.03 -9.49
N TYR A 330 -16.87 21.50 -10.40
CA TYR A 330 -16.09 22.26 -11.40
C TYR A 330 -15.29 23.44 -10.81
N ASN A 331 -14.60 23.24 -9.68
CA ASN A 331 -13.90 24.32 -8.95
C ASN A 331 -12.56 23.87 -8.35
N PHE A 332 -11.54 24.72 -8.44
CA PHE A 332 -10.33 24.60 -7.63
C PHE A 332 -10.60 25.00 -6.18
N LYS A 333 -10.23 24.14 -5.22
CA LYS A 333 -10.56 24.27 -3.79
C LYS A 333 -9.33 24.12 -2.89
N ASN A 334 -9.46 24.64 -1.67
CA ASN A 334 -8.61 24.34 -0.49
C ASN A 334 -7.09 24.62 -0.57
N ALA A 335 -6.59 25.31 -1.60
CA ALA A 335 -5.22 25.81 -1.59
C ALA A 335 -4.96 26.70 -0.36
N GLY A 336 -3.83 26.48 0.31
CA GLY A 336 -3.49 27.12 1.58
C GLY A 336 -4.26 26.60 2.81
N LYS A 337 -5.16 25.62 2.66
CA LYS A 337 -5.94 25.01 3.76
C LYS A 337 -5.70 23.52 3.95
N THR A 338 -5.54 22.80 2.84
CA THR A 338 -5.49 21.34 2.82
C THR A 338 -4.48 20.84 1.80
N GLY A 339 -3.62 19.92 2.22
CA GLY A 339 -2.78 19.12 1.32
C GLY A 339 -3.47 17.80 0.99
N TYR A 340 -3.30 17.30 -0.24
CA TYR A 340 -3.88 16.03 -0.67
C TYR A 340 -2.86 15.20 -1.45
N VAL A 341 -2.79 13.89 -1.19
CA VAL A 341 -1.86 12.96 -1.86
C VAL A 341 -2.57 11.63 -2.20
N TRP A 342 -2.50 11.19 -3.46
CA TRP A 342 -3.04 9.89 -3.88
C TRP A 342 -2.38 8.70 -3.16
N ALA A 343 -3.17 7.67 -2.90
CA ALA A 343 -2.72 6.34 -2.46
C ALA A 343 -3.48 5.25 -3.23
N TYR A 344 -2.88 4.07 -3.40
CA TYR A 344 -3.50 2.95 -4.08
C TYR A 344 -4.37 2.11 -3.14
N ILE A 345 -5.53 1.68 -3.62
CA ILE A 345 -6.30 0.57 -3.07
C ILE A 345 -7.01 -0.18 -4.20
N LYS A 346 -7.05 -1.50 -4.09
CA LYS A 346 -7.78 -2.40 -4.98
C LYS A 346 -9.30 -2.15 -4.91
N GLY A 347 -10.01 -2.36 -6.01
CA GLY A 347 -11.47 -2.24 -6.11
C GLY A 347 -11.98 -0.85 -6.52
N SER A 348 -13.27 -0.61 -6.29
CA SER A 348 -13.99 0.60 -6.76
C SER A 348 -13.83 1.83 -5.86
N SER A 349 -13.16 1.71 -4.70
CA SER A 349 -12.86 2.88 -3.87
C SER A 349 -11.70 3.70 -4.43
N MET A 350 -11.78 5.01 -4.29
CA MET A 350 -10.63 5.89 -4.31
C MET A 350 -10.00 5.96 -2.92
N ARG A 351 -8.68 6.18 -2.83
CA ARG A 351 -7.99 6.42 -1.55
C ARG A 351 -6.97 7.55 -1.71
N TYR A 352 -6.94 8.45 -0.74
CA TYR A 352 -5.97 9.54 -0.69
C TYR A 352 -5.82 10.07 0.74
N LEU A 353 -4.62 10.58 1.04
CA LEU A 353 -4.29 11.28 2.27
C LEU A 353 -4.83 12.71 2.21
N ILE A 354 -5.34 13.22 3.34
CA ILE A 354 -5.77 14.60 3.53
C ILE A 354 -5.05 15.16 4.75
N PHE A 355 -4.30 16.24 4.55
CA PHE A 355 -3.57 16.98 5.59
C PHE A 355 -4.34 18.27 5.90
N ARG A 356 -5.02 18.37 7.05
CA ARG A 356 -6.03 19.42 7.32
C ARG A 356 -5.52 20.51 8.26
N GLY A 357 -5.23 21.70 7.73
CA GLY A 357 -4.79 22.84 8.54
C GLY A 357 -5.87 23.40 9.47
N SER A 358 -7.15 23.13 9.22
CA SER A 358 -8.26 23.46 10.13
C SER A 358 -8.27 22.58 11.38
N ASP A 359 -8.20 21.27 11.18
CA ASP A 359 -8.47 20.26 12.19
C ASP A 359 -7.18 19.75 12.87
N HIS A 360 -6.03 20.15 12.33
CA HIS A 360 -4.67 19.80 12.77
C HIS A 360 -4.36 18.29 12.72
N ASP A 361 -4.91 17.59 11.74
CA ASP A 361 -4.71 16.14 11.56
C ASP A 361 -4.31 15.71 10.13
N VAL A 362 -3.92 14.43 10.01
CA VAL A 362 -3.76 13.71 8.74
C VAL A 362 -4.70 12.52 8.72
N ILE A 363 -5.60 12.45 7.75
CA ILE A 363 -6.59 11.37 7.61
C ILE A 363 -6.49 10.69 6.24
N ILE A 364 -6.90 9.43 6.18
CA ILE A 364 -7.07 8.69 4.93
C ILE A 364 -8.54 8.73 4.54
N HIS A 365 -8.84 9.26 3.36
CA HIS A 365 -10.18 9.21 2.78
C HIS A 365 -10.39 7.91 2.00
N SER A 366 -11.62 7.40 2.02
CA SER A 366 -12.07 6.31 1.15
C SER A 366 -13.49 6.57 0.66
N GLY A 367 -13.68 6.66 -0.66
CA GLY A 367 -14.95 7.08 -1.26
C GLY A 367 -15.14 6.55 -2.67
N TYR A 368 -16.35 6.73 -3.22
CA TYR A 368 -16.78 6.15 -4.50
C TYR A 368 -17.24 7.19 -5.53
N THR A 369 -17.42 8.44 -5.12
CA THR A 369 -18.25 9.43 -5.82
C THR A 369 -17.47 10.59 -6.43
N ASP A 370 -16.39 11.02 -5.78
CA ASP A 370 -15.85 12.36 -5.96
C ASP A 370 -14.83 12.38 -7.10
N ASN A 371 -15.10 13.09 -8.19
CA ASN A 371 -14.19 13.25 -9.32
C ASN A 371 -13.10 14.29 -9.00
N ILE A 372 -12.11 13.89 -8.19
CA ILE A 372 -11.07 14.78 -7.66
C ILE A 372 -9.75 14.66 -8.42
N PHE A 373 -9.03 15.78 -8.52
CA PHE A 373 -7.63 15.82 -8.90
C PHE A 373 -6.79 16.30 -7.71
N VAL A 374 -5.84 15.48 -7.28
CA VAL A 374 -4.94 15.74 -6.14
C VAL A 374 -3.49 15.41 -6.51
N SER A 375 -2.54 15.85 -5.68
CA SER A 375 -1.12 15.64 -5.94
C SER A 375 -0.72 14.17 -5.79
N VAL A 376 0.41 13.81 -6.42
CA VAL A 376 1.11 12.54 -6.18
C VAL A 376 2.40 12.83 -5.41
N ARG A 377 2.75 11.94 -4.48
CA ARG A 377 4.09 11.83 -3.91
C ARG A 377 4.51 10.39 -3.98
N CYS A 378 5.66 10.13 -4.55
CA CYS A 378 6.13 8.78 -4.72
C CYS A 378 6.94 8.32 -3.52
N ILE A 379 6.88 7.02 -3.27
CA ILE A 379 7.69 6.27 -2.31
C ILE A 379 8.64 5.37 -3.10
N SER A 380 9.88 5.19 -2.66
CA SER A 380 10.84 4.36 -3.38
C SER A 380 10.57 2.87 -3.16
N ASP A 381 10.79 2.07 -4.20
CA ASP A 381 10.60 0.61 -4.19
C ASP A 381 11.52 -0.07 -3.18
N ASP A 382 12.72 0.49 -2.96
CA ASP A 382 13.69 0.02 -1.99
C ASP A 382 13.22 0.23 -0.54
N THR A 383 13.33 -0.81 0.29
CA THR A 383 13.33 -0.65 1.76
C THR A 383 14.74 -0.34 2.23
N LEU A 384 14.89 0.66 3.11
CA LEU A 384 16.14 0.85 3.82
C LEU A 384 16.28 -0.25 4.87
N ASN A 385 17.07 -1.26 4.52
CA ASN A 385 17.59 -2.23 5.48
C ASN A 385 18.58 -1.52 6.42
N ILE A 386 18.08 -0.91 7.49
CA ILE A 386 18.89 -0.24 8.54
C ILE A 386 19.56 -1.31 9.42
N ALA A 387 20.42 -2.12 8.80
CA ALA A 387 21.42 -2.89 9.51
C ALA A 387 22.47 -1.92 10.07
N LEU A 388 22.65 -1.92 11.39
CA LEU A 388 23.60 -1.07 12.13
C LEU A 388 25.07 -1.36 11.73
N SER A 389 25.46 -0.87 10.56
CA SER A 389 26.79 -1.04 9.97
C SER A 389 27.79 -0.02 10.54
N SER A 390 27.99 -0.08 11.86
CA SER A 390 28.90 0.77 12.61
C SER A 390 30.39 0.42 12.39
N SER A 391 30.83 0.31 11.13
CA SER A 391 32.25 0.07 10.81
C SER A 391 32.79 0.79 9.56
N SER A 392 33.65 1.78 9.84
CA SER A 392 34.84 2.14 9.06
C SER A 392 34.71 2.54 7.58
N ILE A 393 34.54 3.86 7.35
CA ILE A 393 35.40 4.55 6.37
C ILE A 393 36.39 5.44 7.12
N ARG A 394 37.69 5.26 6.85
CA ARG A 394 38.76 6.08 7.44
C ARG A 394 38.88 7.40 6.70
N SER A 395 38.89 8.51 7.44
CA SER A 395 39.53 9.76 7.03
C SER A 395 40.30 10.34 8.21
N SER A 396 41.61 10.55 8.05
CA SER A 396 42.52 10.93 9.14
C SER A 396 43.09 12.33 8.95
N SER A 397 42.59 13.31 9.71
CA SER A 397 43.34 14.51 10.09
C SER A 397 42.73 15.15 11.33
N SER A 398 43.54 15.89 12.09
CA SER A 398 43.24 16.35 13.45
C SER A 398 42.95 17.85 13.54
N VAL A 399 41.92 18.22 14.30
CA VAL A 399 41.89 19.43 15.16
C VAL A 399 40.90 19.21 16.32
N SER A 400 41.00 20.01 17.38
CA SER A 400 40.43 19.70 18.69
C SER A 400 39.19 20.51 19.07
N SER A 401 38.23 19.83 19.69
CA SER A 401 37.41 20.28 20.84
C SER A 401 36.68 21.64 20.80
N SER A 402 35.34 21.59 20.76
CA SER A 402 34.48 22.32 21.70
C SER A 402 33.09 21.68 21.78
N SER A 403 32.43 21.77 22.94
CA SER A 403 31.20 21.03 23.25
C SER A 403 29.92 21.67 22.69
N SER A 404 29.01 20.85 22.18
CA SER A 404 27.57 21.10 22.17
C SER A 404 26.81 19.76 22.25
N SER A 405 25.60 19.78 22.80
CA SER A 405 24.79 18.59 23.05
C SER A 405 24.26 17.97 21.76
N SER A 406 24.56 16.69 21.53
CA SER A 406 23.92 15.88 20.49
C SER A 406 22.47 15.60 20.89
N LEU A 407 21.53 16.31 20.28
CA LEU A 407 20.15 15.82 20.15
C LEU A 407 20.18 14.67 19.15
N SER A 408 19.84 13.45 19.59
CA SER A 408 19.73 12.30 18.69
C SER A 408 18.58 12.52 17.72
N SER A 409 18.86 12.42 16.42
CA SER A 409 17.84 12.42 15.37
C SER A 409 17.11 11.08 15.38
N SER A 410 16.01 11.00 16.14
CA SER A 410 15.17 9.79 16.24
C SER A 410 14.42 9.53 14.92
N SER A 411 15.09 8.89 13.96
CA SER A 411 14.43 8.27 12.82
C SER A 411 13.51 7.17 13.32
N VAL A 412 12.19 7.37 13.18
CA VAL A 412 11.17 6.41 13.63
C VAL A 412 11.37 5.08 12.89
N GLY A 413 11.88 4.07 13.58
CA GLY A 413 12.04 2.74 13.02
C GLY A 413 10.68 2.06 12.79
N LEU A 414 10.63 1.13 11.84
CA LEU A 414 9.52 0.18 11.74
C LEU A 414 10.00 -1.18 12.26
N THR A 415 9.09 -1.88 12.95
CA THR A 415 9.31 -3.26 13.43
C THR A 415 9.39 -4.25 12.26
N SER A 416 10.08 -5.37 12.49
CA SER A 416 9.91 -6.62 11.74
C SER A 416 9.34 -7.70 12.66
N PRO A 417 8.75 -8.80 12.13
CA PRO A 417 8.61 -10.04 12.88
C PRO A 417 9.95 -10.50 13.49
N LEU A 418 9.91 -11.38 14.51
CA LEU A 418 11.13 -12.03 15.01
C LEU A 418 11.55 -13.12 14.02
N THR A 419 12.86 -13.22 13.75
CA THR A 419 13.47 -14.39 13.09
C THR A 419 14.35 -15.19 14.03
N GLU A 420 14.91 -14.58 15.08
CA GLU A 420 15.72 -15.27 16.10
C GLU A 420 15.34 -14.88 17.54
N LYS A 421 15.40 -15.83 18.48
CA LYS A 421 15.19 -15.54 19.91
C LYS A 421 16.36 -14.71 20.44
N GLY A 422 16.07 -13.48 20.86
CA GLY A 422 17.06 -12.50 21.29
C GLY A 422 16.82 -11.13 20.66
N GLU A 423 16.21 -11.09 19.48
CA GLU A 423 15.93 -9.86 18.74
C GLU A 423 14.92 -8.93 19.43
N GLN A 424 14.14 -9.43 20.39
CA GLN A 424 13.13 -8.64 21.09
C GLN A 424 13.71 -7.68 22.14
N PHE A 425 14.94 -7.89 22.61
CA PHE A 425 15.46 -7.20 23.80
C PHE A 425 16.14 -5.87 23.44
N ASN A 426 15.72 -4.78 24.10
CA ASN A 426 16.40 -3.48 24.02
C ASN A 426 17.91 -3.59 24.36
N PRO A 427 18.85 -3.26 23.46
CA PRO A 427 20.29 -3.38 23.73
C PRO A 427 20.82 -2.41 24.79
N ASP A 428 20.10 -1.33 25.09
CA ASP A 428 20.51 -0.31 26.07
C ASP A 428 20.09 -0.66 27.52
N ILE A 429 19.39 -1.78 27.73
CA ILE A 429 18.94 -2.26 29.05
C ILE A 429 19.84 -3.40 29.57
N GLU A 430 20.34 -3.28 30.81
CA GLU A 430 21.00 -4.38 31.51
C GLU A 430 19.97 -5.37 32.11
N TYR A 431 19.78 -6.51 31.44
CA TYR A 431 18.91 -7.58 31.90
C TYR A 431 19.61 -8.50 32.92
N GLY A 432 18.90 -8.82 34.00
CA GLY A 432 19.18 -10.02 34.78
C GLY A 432 18.71 -11.29 34.04
N THR A 433 18.94 -12.45 34.67
CA THR A 433 18.46 -13.75 34.18
C THR A 433 17.96 -14.63 35.32
N MET A 434 17.04 -15.53 35.00
CA MET A 434 16.64 -16.64 35.86
C MET A 434 16.55 -17.94 35.06
N THR A 435 16.91 -19.07 35.67
CA THR A 435 16.76 -20.41 35.08
C THR A 435 15.64 -21.15 35.78
N ASP A 436 14.66 -21.63 35.03
CA ASP A 436 13.56 -22.43 35.57
C ASP A 436 14.07 -23.83 35.92
N PRO A 437 13.97 -24.28 37.18
CA PRO A 437 14.49 -25.57 37.61
C PRO A 437 13.70 -26.77 37.07
N ARG A 438 12.56 -26.56 36.40
CA ARG A 438 11.68 -27.62 35.88
C ARG A 438 12.12 -28.13 34.51
N ASP A 439 12.47 -27.22 33.60
CA ASP A 439 12.88 -27.52 32.22
C ASP A 439 14.32 -27.09 31.89
N GLY A 440 14.97 -26.31 32.77
CA GLY A 440 16.31 -25.74 32.55
C GLY A 440 16.32 -24.51 31.64
N MET A 441 15.15 -24.00 31.22
CA MET A 441 15.06 -22.83 30.36
C MET A 441 15.48 -21.57 31.10
N THR A 442 16.33 -20.76 30.46
CA THR A 442 16.79 -19.49 31.02
C THR A 442 16.08 -18.33 30.34
N TYR A 443 15.49 -17.47 31.16
CA TYR A 443 14.69 -16.31 30.77
C TYR A 443 15.37 -15.03 31.27
N LYS A 444 15.36 -13.96 30.46
CA LYS A 444 15.78 -12.62 30.88
C LYS A 444 14.78 -11.99 31.86
N THR A 445 15.29 -11.12 32.73
CA THR A 445 14.50 -10.42 33.74
C THR A 445 14.90 -8.95 33.84
N VAL A 446 13.94 -8.08 34.17
CA VAL A 446 14.15 -6.64 34.36
C VAL A 446 13.49 -6.17 35.67
N GLU A 447 13.96 -5.07 36.26
CA GLU A 447 13.32 -4.45 37.43
C GLU A 447 12.51 -3.23 36.99
N VAL A 448 11.20 -3.24 37.27
CA VAL A 448 10.26 -2.17 36.92
C VAL A 448 9.40 -1.87 38.14
N ASN A 449 9.34 -0.58 38.54
CA ASN A 449 8.66 -0.11 39.75
C ASN A 449 9.01 -0.91 41.03
N GLY A 450 10.26 -1.34 41.17
CA GLY A 450 10.76 -2.10 42.33
C GLY A 450 10.31 -3.57 42.39
N ARG A 451 9.71 -4.11 41.32
CA ARG A 451 9.44 -5.55 41.16
C ARG A 451 10.31 -6.12 40.04
N THR A 452 10.82 -7.34 40.22
CA THR A 452 11.48 -8.07 39.12
C THR A 452 10.44 -8.79 38.27
N TRP A 453 10.44 -8.51 36.97
CA TRP A 453 9.59 -9.15 35.97
C TRP A 453 10.42 -10.04 35.04
N MET A 454 9.81 -11.09 34.48
CA MET A 454 10.32 -11.70 33.25
C MET A 454 10.22 -10.70 32.09
N ALA A 455 11.32 -10.53 31.34
CA ALA A 455 11.38 -9.70 30.13
C ALA A 455 10.87 -10.43 28.87
N GLU A 456 10.59 -11.73 28.98
CA GLU A 456 10.09 -12.58 27.91
C GLU A 456 8.91 -13.45 28.39
N ASN A 457 8.21 -14.09 27.45
CA ASN A 457 7.07 -14.94 27.74
C ASN A 457 7.53 -16.34 28.14
N LEU A 458 6.83 -16.96 29.10
CA LEU A 458 7.11 -18.32 29.59
C LEU A 458 6.95 -19.36 28.46
N ASN A 459 7.86 -20.33 28.39
CA ASN A 459 7.84 -21.45 27.43
C ASN A 459 7.86 -22.84 28.11
N PHE A 460 7.50 -22.89 29.40
CA PHE A 460 7.41 -24.16 30.14
C PHE A 460 6.27 -25.03 29.58
N ALA A 461 6.63 -26.15 28.95
CA ALA A 461 5.67 -27.04 28.27
C ALA A 461 4.82 -27.89 29.23
N GLY A 462 5.27 -28.11 30.47
CA GLY A 462 4.69 -29.09 31.38
C GLY A 462 5.15 -30.53 31.13
N ASP A 463 5.02 -31.36 32.14
CA ASP A 463 5.47 -32.76 32.19
C ASP A 463 4.43 -33.65 32.91
N GLU A 464 4.84 -34.76 33.54
CA GLU A 464 3.94 -35.62 34.32
C GLU A 464 3.58 -35.03 35.71
N ASP A 465 4.45 -34.20 36.29
CA ASP A 465 4.21 -33.50 37.56
C ASP A 465 3.41 -32.20 37.32
N PHE A 466 3.50 -31.63 36.11
CA PHE A 466 2.79 -30.44 35.63
C PHE A 466 1.82 -30.73 34.45
N PRO A 467 0.79 -31.60 34.66
CA PRO A 467 -0.04 -32.13 33.58
C PRO A 467 -0.97 -31.10 32.93
N LEU A 468 -1.32 -30.00 33.61
CA LEU A 468 -2.21 -28.97 33.05
C LEU A 468 -1.51 -28.13 31.98
N GLN A 469 -0.23 -27.82 32.17
CA GLN A 469 0.59 -27.14 31.17
C GLN A 469 0.88 -28.11 30.01
N LYS A 470 1.11 -29.39 30.31
CA LYS A 470 1.31 -30.44 29.30
C LYS A 470 0.08 -30.67 28.41
N GLN A 471 -1.13 -30.51 28.95
CA GLN A 471 -2.38 -30.75 28.22
C GLN A 471 -2.98 -29.49 27.59
N TYR A 472 -2.76 -28.31 28.18
CA TYR A 472 -3.40 -27.05 27.78
C TYR A 472 -2.42 -25.86 27.65
N SER A 473 -1.17 -26.14 27.28
CA SER A 473 -0.26 -25.16 26.65
C SER A 473 0.04 -25.56 25.21
N LEU A 474 0.24 -24.57 24.34
CA LEU A 474 0.48 -24.77 22.91
C LEU A 474 1.29 -23.62 22.31
N CYS A 475 1.83 -23.86 21.12
CA CYS A 475 2.52 -22.84 20.32
C CYS A 475 1.53 -22.16 19.37
N TYR A 476 1.81 -20.93 18.94
CA TYR A 476 0.97 -20.30 17.91
C TYR A 476 1.03 -21.10 16.60
N GLU A 477 -0.12 -21.38 15.98
CA GLU A 477 -0.27 -22.26 14.81
C GLU A 477 0.25 -23.70 15.02
N ASP A 478 0.40 -24.15 16.28
CA ASP A 478 0.90 -25.48 16.64
C ASP A 478 2.31 -25.78 16.06
N LYS A 479 3.12 -24.72 15.85
CA LYS A 479 4.51 -24.75 15.36
C LYS A 479 5.50 -24.54 16.51
N ASP A 480 6.41 -25.49 16.75
CA ASP A 480 7.36 -25.40 17.87
C ASP A 480 8.29 -24.18 17.78
N GLU A 481 8.63 -23.72 16.56
CA GLU A 481 9.44 -22.52 16.33
C GLU A 481 8.78 -21.25 16.92
N ASN A 482 7.44 -21.18 16.87
CA ASN A 482 6.70 -20.06 17.46
C ASN A 482 6.74 -20.10 19.00
N CYS A 483 6.91 -21.26 19.62
CA CYS A 483 7.15 -21.34 21.07
C CYS A 483 8.53 -20.78 21.45
N GLU A 484 9.56 -21.02 20.64
CA GLU A 484 10.92 -20.52 20.89
C GLU A 484 11.00 -18.99 20.75
N LEU A 485 10.32 -18.41 19.75
CA LEU A 485 10.30 -16.97 19.49
C LEU A 485 9.33 -16.20 20.41
N TYR A 486 8.08 -16.67 20.56
CA TYR A 486 6.99 -15.91 21.16
C TYR A 486 6.52 -16.43 22.54
N GLY A 487 7.06 -17.56 23.00
CA GLY A 487 6.63 -18.26 24.21
C GLY A 487 5.32 -19.03 24.03
N ARG A 488 4.92 -19.79 25.06
CA ARG A 488 3.70 -20.63 25.01
C ARG A 488 2.44 -19.83 25.29
N LEU A 489 1.38 -20.21 24.60
CA LEU A 489 0.01 -19.80 24.91
C LEU A 489 -0.61 -20.86 25.84
N TYR A 490 -1.09 -20.41 26.99
CA TYR A 490 -1.69 -21.25 28.03
C TYR A 490 -3.19 -20.97 28.14
N SER A 491 -4.01 -21.98 28.36
CA SER A 491 -5.39 -21.78 28.81
C SER A 491 -5.44 -21.23 30.24
N ARG A 492 -6.62 -20.79 30.71
CA ARG A 492 -6.77 -20.27 32.08
C ARG A 492 -6.46 -21.34 33.13
N GLU A 493 -6.90 -22.58 32.97
CA GLU A 493 -6.59 -23.68 33.89
C GLU A 493 -5.10 -24.07 33.88
N ALA A 494 -4.40 -23.97 32.74
CA ALA A 494 -2.96 -24.16 32.69
C ALA A 494 -2.19 -23.00 33.33
N ALA A 495 -2.56 -21.75 33.03
CA ALA A 495 -1.94 -20.57 33.62
C ALA A 495 -2.12 -20.57 35.15
N MET A 496 -3.35 -20.70 35.64
CA MET A 496 -3.66 -20.71 37.07
C MET A 496 -3.28 -22.04 37.76
N ASN A 497 -2.74 -23.01 37.01
CA ASN A 497 -2.41 -24.38 37.42
C ASN A 497 -3.50 -25.06 38.27
N SER A 498 -4.76 -24.92 37.82
CA SER A 498 -5.92 -25.44 38.55
C SER A 498 -7.12 -25.72 37.64
N THR A 499 -7.62 -26.95 37.67
CA THR A 499 -8.87 -27.34 37.02
C THR A 499 -10.09 -26.60 37.59
N ALA A 500 -10.01 -26.05 38.80
CA ALA A 500 -11.06 -25.21 39.36
C ALA A 500 -11.17 -23.85 38.64
N CYS A 501 -10.12 -23.38 37.96
CA CYS A 501 -10.08 -22.14 37.18
C CYS A 501 -10.40 -22.33 35.69
N ALA A 502 -10.89 -23.50 35.29
CA ALA A 502 -11.19 -23.84 33.90
C ALA A 502 -12.13 -22.86 33.18
N TYR A 503 -12.21 -23.01 31.85
CA TYR A 503 -13.21 -22.34 31.04
C TYR A 503 -14.62 -22.46 31.64
N ASN A 504 -15.32 -21.33 31.73
CA ASN A 504 -16.65 -21.19 32.33
C ASN A 504 -16.79 -21.60 33.81
N THR A 505 -15.70 -21.65 34.59
CA THR A 505 -15.76 -21.83 36.06
C THR A 505 -15.32 -20.58 36.83
N SER A 506 -15.88 -20.43 38.04
CA SER A 506 -15.45 -19.42 39.01
C SER A 506 -14.37 -20.01 39.91
N CYS A 507 -13.24 -19.32 40.07
CA CYS A 507 -12.21 -19.69 41.03
C CYS A 507 -11.70 -18.48 41.81
N SER A 508 -11.21 -18.71 43.01
CA SER A 508 -10.57 -17.70 43.86
C SER A 508 -9.20 -18.22 44.28
N PRO A 509 -8.20 -18.22 43.38
CA PRO A 509 -6.82 -18.48 43.76
C PRO A 509 -6.37 -17.54 44.89
N ALA A 510 -5.35 -17.96 45.63
CA ALA A 510 -4.63 -17.07 46.53
C ALA A 510 -3.83 -16.03 45.74
N ASP A 511 -3.38 -14.97 46.40
CA ASP A 511 -2.52 -13.93 45.83
C ASP A 511 -1.35 -13.70 46.79
N PRO A 512 -0.08 -13.76 46.34
CA PRO A 512 0.37 -14.09 44.98
C PRO A 512 0.05 -15.55 44.57
N LEU A 513 -0.16 -15.77 43.27
CA LEU A 513 -0.41 -17.10 42.68
C LEU A 513 0.78 -17.56 41.83
N GLN A 514 1.49 -18.60 42.25
CA GLN A 514 2.51 -19.25 41.41
C GLN A 514 1.93 -19.68 40.05
N GLY A 515 0.85 -20.47 40.05
CA GLY A 515 0.24 -20.96 38.81
C GLY A 515 1.25 -21.76 37.97
N ALA A 516 1.41 -21.36 36.70
CA ALA A 516 2.40 -21.92 35.78
C ALA A 516 3.83 -21.43 36.01
N CYS A 517 4.06 -20.39 36.83
CA CYS A 517 5.38 -19.80 37.04
C CYS A 517 6.34 -20.71 37.85
N PRO A 518 7.67 -20.47 37.75
CA PRO A 518 8.65 -21.15 38.58
C PRO A 518 8.42 -20.88 40.08
N THR A 519 8.96 -21.72 40.96
CA THR A 519 8.90 -21.47 42.41
C THR A 519 9.67 -20.19 42.77
N GLY A 520 9.07 -19.29 43.56
CA GLY A 520 9.61 -17.96 43.83
C GLY A 520 9.15 -16.89 42.82
N TRP A 521 8.17 -17.22 41.98
CA TRP A 521 7.55 -16.35 40.98
C TRP A 521 6.05 -16.61 40.90
N HIS A 522 5.27 -15.58 40.55
CA HIS A 522 3.83 -15.60 40.42
C HIS A 522 3.33 -14.99 39.11
N ILE A 523 2.09 -15.32 38.76
CA ILE A 523 1.32 -14.61 37.74
C ILE A 523 0.93 -13.24 38.32
N PRO A 524 1.15 -12.12 37.60
CA PRO A 524 0.86 -10.78 38.10
C PRO A 524 -0.59 -10.64 38.55
N SER A 525 -0.81 -10.04 39.71
CA SER A 525 -2.14 -9.66 40.20
C SER A 525 -2.81 -8.64 39.26
N GLU A 526 -4.12 -8.43 39.44
CA GLU A 526 -4.82 -7.29 38.84
C GLU A 526 -4.17 -5.94 39.22
N SER A 527 -3.55 -5.84 40.41
CA SER A 527 -2.79 -4.65 40.81
C SER A 527 -1.55 -4.48 39.94
N GLU A 528 -0.68 -5.50 39.86
CA GLU A 528 0.53 -5.45 39.02
C GLU A 528 0.21 -5.18 37.54
N ALA A 529 -0.82 -5.83 36.99
CA ALA A 529 -1.24 -5.62 35.61
C ALA A 529 -1.75 -4.18 35.36
N THR A 530 -2.39 -3.57 36.36
CA THR A 530 -2.89 -2.19 36.28
C THR A 530 -1.77 -1.17 36.51
N GLU A 531 -0.89 -1.39 37.49
CA GLU A 531 0.33 -0.60 37.72
C GLU A 531 1.23 -0.57 36.49
N LEU A 532 1.37 -1.69 35.77
CA LEU A 532 2.09 -1.77 34.50
C LEU A 532 1.36 -1.04 33.35
N LYS A 533 0.04 -1.09 33.31
CA LYS A 533 -0.79 -0.39 32.32
C LYS A 533 -0.85 1.12 32.55
N ASP A 534 -0.68 1.57 33.79
CA ASP A 534 -0.70 3.00 34.18
C ASP A 534 0.69 3.64 34.13
N LEU A 535 1.76 2.83 34.03
CA LEU A 535 3.13 3.27 33.76
C LEU A 535 3.23 4.01 32.41
N VAL A 536 2.67 3.41 31.35
CA VAL A 536 2.66 3.94 29.96
C VAL A 536 1.61 5.04 29.74
N SER A 537 1.61 6.03 30.63
CA SER A 537 0.69 7.18 30.56
C SER A 537 0.97 8.14 29.40
N THR A 538 2.14 8.02 28.75
CA THR A 538 2.65 8.89 27.68
C THR A 538 2.64 8.25 26.30
N SER A 539 3.18 7.03 26.14
CA SER A 539 3.21 6.31 24.87
C SER A 539 3.10 4.80 25.07
N PHE A 540 2.26 4.13 24.26
CA PHE A 540 2.19 2.67 24.27
C PHE A 540 3.49 1.99 23.79
N LEU A 541 4.30 2.70 22.99
CA LEU A 541 5.56 2.21 22.42
C LEU A 541 6.61 1.88 23.49
N GLU A 542 6.52 2.49 24.68
CA GLU A 542 7.43 2.30 25.81
C GLU A 542 7.50 0.85 26.33
N LEU A 543 6.49 0.01 26.01
CA LEU A 543 6.45 -1.42 26.35
C LEU A 543 6.64 -2.36 25.16
N LEU A 544 6.45 -1.87 23.93
CA LEU A 544 6.71 -2.66 22.73
C LEU A 544 8.22 -2.87 22.60
N SER A 545 8.62 -4.09 22.24
CA SER A 545 9.90 -4.34 21.61
C SER A 545 10.02 -3.59 20.27
N ALA A 546 11.25 -3.23 19.89
CA ALA A 546 11.59 -2.73 18.55
C ALA A 546 11.31 -3.74 17.42
N LYS A 547 11.11 -5.02 17.75
CA LYS A 547 10.80 -6.13 16.82
C LYS A 547 9.69 -7.03 17.37
N GLY A 548 9.27 -8.01 16.58
CA GLY A 548 8.22 -8.97 16.93
C GLY A 548 6.80 -8.47 16.69
N TRP A 549 6.62 -7.39 15.93
CA TRP A 549 5.32 -6.85 15.52
C TRP A 549 5.25 -6.72 14.00
N GLY A 550 4.04 -6.59 13.45
CA GLY A 550 3.77 -6.36 12.03
C GLY A 550 3.94 -7.59 11.15
N ASN A 551 3.02 -8.57 11.26
CA ASN A 551 3.00 -9.78 10.42
C ASN A 551 2.30 -9.59 9.06
N ASP A 552 1.67 -8.43 8.84
CA ASP A 552 1.03 -7.98 7.58
C ASP A 552 0.84 -6.45 7.62
N THR A 553 0.62 -5.88 8.82
CA THR A 553 0.47 -4.43 9.06
C THR A 553 1.80 -3.75 9.36
N LEU A 554 2.03 -2.56 8.80
CA LEU A 554 3.19 -1.73 9.10
C LEU A 554 3.03 -1.04 10.47
N VAL A 555 3.85 -1.45 11.43
CA VAL A 555 3.83 -0.98 12.82
C VAL A 555 5.14 -0.26 13.15
N VAL A 556 5.07 0.78 13.98
CA VAL A 556 6.24 1.51 14.47
C VAL A 556 7.04 0.62 15.42
N ALA A 557 8.37 0.65 15.32
CA ALA A 557 9.24 -0.07 16.25
C ALA A 557 9.02 0.45 17.68
N GLY A 558 8.81 -0.45 18.64
CA GLY A 558 8.71 -0.09 20.04
C GLY A 558 10.01 0.48 20.61
N GLU A 559 9.87 1.29 21.65
CA GLU A 559 10.98 1.94 22.34
C GLU A 559 11.58 1.03 23.43
N ASP A 560 10.78 0.07 23.93
CA ASP A 560 11.10 -0.83 25.04
C ASP A 560 11.84 -0.16 26.20
N THR A 561 11.35 1.02 26.57
CA THR A 561 11.90 1.94 27.58
C THR A 561 12.06 1.28 28.95
N TYR A 562 11.25 0.25 29.22
CA TYR A 562 11.25 -0.52 30.47
C TYR A 562 11.90 -1.90 30.37
N GLY A 563 12.46 -2.30 29.22
CA GLY A 563 13.08 -3.62 29.02
C GLY A 563 12.12 -4.78 29.25
N LEU A 564 10.83 -4.59 28.95
CA LEU A 564 9.80 -5.62 29.06
C LEU A 564 9.52 -6.30 27.72
N SER A 565 10.04 -5.79 26.61
CA SER A 565 10.17 -6.50 25.33
C SER A 565 8.89 -7.23 24.92
N PHE A 566 7.73 -6.57 25.01
CA PHE A 566 6.49 -7.17 24.53
C PHE A 566 6.53 -7.31 23.00
N ILE A 567 6.05 -8.44 22.52
CA ILE A 567 6.06 -8.88 21.12
C ILE A 567 4.68 -9.38 20.75
N GLY A 568 4.28 -9.23 19.49
CA GLY A 568 2.98 -9.62 18.94
C GLY A 568 2.79 -11.13 18.84
N SER A 569 2.79 -11.83 19.97
CA SER A 569 2.62 -13.29 20.08
C SER A 569 1.24 -13.80 19.66
N GLY A 570 0.25 -12.92 19.49
CA GLY A 570 -1.12 -13.27 19.17
C GLY A 570 -1.82 -14.04 20.30
N TYR A 571 -2.91 -14.74 19.95
CA TYR A 571 -3.67 -15.57 20.88
C TYR A 571 -4.48 -16.65 20.14
N LYS A 572 -4.94 -17.69 20.85
CA LYS A 572 -5.94 -18.65 20.33
C LYS A 572 -7.30 -18.34 20.95
N LEU A 573 -8.35 -18.27 20.13
CA LEU A 573 -9.73 -18.03 20.53
C LEU A 573 -10.60 -19.19 20.04
N GLY A 574 -11.08 -20.02 20.98
CA GLY A 574 -11.63 -21.34 20.64
C GLY A 574 -10.57 -22.17 19.92
N ASP A 575 -10.81 -22.45 18.64
CA ASP A 575 -9.90 -23.19 17.76
C ASP A 575 -9.28 -22.35 16.63
N ILE A 576 -9.32 -21.02 16.75
CA ILE A 576 -8.77 -20.09 15.76
C ILE A 576 -7.62 -19.29 16.38
N PHE A 577 -6.43 -19.40 15.79
CA PHE A 577 -5.30 -18.51 16.07
C PHE A 577 -5.54 -17.11 15.47
N LYS A 578 -5.15 -16.06 16.19
CA LYS A 578 -5.45 -14.67 15.84
C LYS A 578 -4.32 -13.70 16.18
N ASN A 579 -4.18 -12.70 15.31
CA ASN A 579 -3.51 -11.42 15.58
C ASN A 579 -2.02 -11.54 15.99
N MET A 580 -1.30 -12.52 15.43
CA MET A 580 0.17 -12.49 15.42
C MET A 580 0.66 -11.16 14.82
N GLY A 581 1.73 -10.59 15.37
CA GLY A 581 2.27 -9.28 15.02
C GLY A 581 1.41 -8.09 15.45
N VAL A 582 0.19 -8.29 15.99
CA VAL A 582 -0.80 -7.23 16.28
C VAL A 582 -1.21 -7.18 17.76
N ASN A 583 -1.28 -8.33 18.44
CA ASN A 583 -1.61 -8.40 19.86
C ASN A 583 -0.55 -9.16 20.68
N ALA A 584 -0.32 -8.67 21.90
CA ALA A 584 0.37 -9.40 22.96
C ALA A 584 -0.56 -9.46 24.17
N PHE A 585 -0.94 -10.66 24.61
CA PHE A 585 -1.78 -10.86 25.80
C PHE A 585 -1.05 -11.71 26.84
N MET A 586 -1.07 -11.27 28.10
CA MET A 586 -0.58 -12.07 29.24
C MET A 586 -1.66 -12.22 30.32
N TRP A 587 -1.79 -13.43 30.88
CA TRP A 587 -2.71 -13.69 31.98
C TRP A 587 -2.40 -12.84 33.22
N ALA A 588 -3.46 -12.42 33.93
CA ALA A 588 -3.37 -11.76 35.22
C ALA A 588 -4.28 -12.47 36.24
N ASN A 589 -3.86 -12.52 37.51
CA ASN A 589 -4.57 -13.19 38.59
C ASN A 589 -5.77 -12.35 39.06
N ILE A 590 -6.95 -12.99 39.13
CA ILE A 590 -8.17 -12.40 39.70
C ILE A 590 -9.05 -13.49 40.34
N ALA A 591 -9.62 -13.19 41.51
CA ALA A 591 -10.67 -13.99 42.11
C ALA A 591 -12.03 -13.75 41.41
N GLY A 592 -12.55 -14.74 40.71
CA GLY A 592 -13.88 -14.70 40.09
C GLY A 592 -14.11 -15.68 38.93
N ASN A 593 -15.20 -15.42 38.19
CA ASN A 593 -15.59 -16.14 36.96
C ASN A 593 -15.20 -15.41 35.67
N THR A 594 -14.62 -14.21 35.79
CA THR A 594 -14.09 -13.42 34.68
C THR A 594 -12.74 -13.96 34.20
N GLN A 595 -12.50 -13.81 32.90
CA GLN A 595 -11.14 -13.83 32.37
C GLN A 595 -10.57 -12.41 32.49
N ARG A 596 -9.32 -12.30 32.97
CA ARG A 596 -8.56 -11.07 33.06
C ARG A 596 -7.14 -11.31 32.54
N TYR A 597 -6.72 -10.42 31.66
CA TYR A 597 -5.40 -10.43 31.05
C TYR A 597 -5.00 -8.98 30.76
N PHE A 598 -3.71 -8.71 30.89
CA PHE A 598 -3.10 -7.50 30.34
C PHE A 598 -2.95 -7.70 28.82
N GLY A 599 -3.16 -6.65 28.05
CA GLY A 599 -3.11 -6.69 26.61
C GLY A 599 -2.58 -5.42 25.96
N ILE A 600 -1.87 -5.61 24.86
CA ILE A 600 -1.44 -4.56 23.94
C ILE A 600 -2.11 -4.80 22.58
N ASN A 601 -2.60 -3.74 21.94
CA ASN A 601 -3.10 -3.73 20.57
C ASN A 601 -2.48 -2.57 19.80
N VAL A 602 -1.66 -2.88 18.80
CA VAL A 602 -0.85 -1.87 18.08
C VAL A 602 -1.64 -1.09 17.02
N GLU A 603 -2.59 -1.74 16.34
CA GLU A 603 -3.48 -1.10 15.35
C GLU A 603 -4.34 0.00 15.99
N LYS A 604 -4.76 -0.24 17.23
CA LYS A 604 -5.52 0.69 18.06
C LYS A 604 -4.67 1.64 18.92
N LYS A 605 -3.35 1.44 18.99
CA LYS A 605 -2.44 2.13 19.92
C LYS A 605 -2.87 2.00 21.41
N GLU A 606 -3.39 0.84 21.80
CA GLU A 606 -4.12 0.60 23.07
C GLU A 606 -3.35 -0.36 24.01
N VAL A 607 -3.19 0.03 25.28
CA VAL A 607 -2.72 -0.85 26.38
C VAL A 607 -3.82 -0.94 27.44
N PHE A 608 -4.22 -2.16 27.79
CA PHE A 608 -5.45 -2.41 28.54
C PHE A 608 -5.35 -3.61 29.49
N VAL A 609 -6.17 -3.59 30.55
CA VAL A 609 -6.41 -4.75 31.42
C VAL A 609 -7.86 -5.19 31.20
N HIS A 610 -8.05 -6.28 30.47
CA HIS A 610 -9.39 -6.74 30.11
C HIS A 610 -10.13 -7.33 31.31
N SER A 611 -11.46 -7.23 31.31
CA SER A 611 -12.36 -8.06 32.11
C SER A 611 -13.53 -8.51 31.25
N GLY A 612 -13.58 -9.81 30.97
CA GLY A 612 -14.61 -10.42 30.14
C GLY A 612 -15.29 -11.58 30.85
N TYR A 613 -16.58 -11.78 30.58
CA TYR A 613 -17.24 -13.03 30.91
C TYR A 613 -16.77 -14.15 29.99
N ASN A 614 -16.75 -15.36 30.54
CA ASN A 614 -16.17 -16.59 30.01
C ASN A 614 -16.96 -17.14 28.79
N SER A 615 -16.97 -16.41 27.67
CA SER A 615 -17.78 -16.71 26.48
C SER A 615 -17.08 -17.58 25.42
N ASN A 616 -15.75 -17.62 25.45
CA ASN A 616 -14.89 -18.45 24.60
C ASN A 616 -13.65 -18.90 25.39
N ILE A 617 -13.09 -20.05 25.04
CA ILE A 617 -11.77 -20.45 25.53
C ILE A 617 -10.73 -19.49 24.90
N ILE A 618 -9.84 -18.93 25.71
CA ILE A 618 -8.69 -18.15 25.26
C ILE A 618 -7.42 -18.86 25.69
N TYR A 619 -6.40 -18.87 24.82
CA TYR A 619 -5.02 -19.15 25.19
C TYR A 619 -4.20 -17.88 24.98
N ALA A 620 -3.50 -17.45 26.02
CA ALA A 620 -2.65 -16.25 26.08
C ALA A 620 -1.33 -16.59 26.80
N ASN A 621 -0.31 -15.75 26.68
CA ASN A 621 0.97 -16.03 27.31
C ASN A 621 0.90 -15.93 28.84
N VAL A 622 1.91 -16.51 29.49
CA VAL A 622 2.24 -16.24 30.90
C VAL A 622 3.56 -15.49 30.94
N ARG A 623 3.65 -14.51 31.84
CA ARG A 623 4.86 -13.72 32.12
C ARG A 623 4.87 -13.47 33.62
N CYS A 624 5.95 -13.83 34.29
CA CYS A 624 5.95 -13.94 35.74
C CYS A 624 6.59 -12.72 36.43
N VAL A 625 6.11 -12.43 37.63
CA VAL A 625 6.66 -11.48 38.59
C VAL A 625 7.32 -12.27 39.72
N LYS A 626 8.38 -11.74 40.32
CA LYS A 626 9.11 -12.40 41.41
C LYS A 626 8.50 -12.11 42.78
N ASP A 627 8.54 -13.11 43.67
CA ASP A 627 8.10 -13.03 45.08
C ASP A 627 9.06 -12.19 45.97
#